data_AF-A0A7U3VP15-F1
#
_entry.id   AF-A0A7U3VP15-F1
#
_cell.length_a   1.000
_cell.length_b   1.000
_cell.length_c   1.000
_cell.angle_alpha   90.00
_cell.angle_beta   90.00
_cell.angle_gamma   90.00
#
_symmetry.space_group_name_H-M   'P 1'
#
loop_
_entity.id
_entity.type
_entity.pdbx_description
1 polymer ?
#
loop_
_entity_poly.entity_id
_entity_poly.type
_entity_poly.pdbx_seq_one_letter_code
_entity_poly.pdbx_strand_id
1 'polypeptide(L)'
;MDAWGRANSRGARDARDTADGFGDLDGLAYDAVLCDFDGVVHLWPPDAMSSLDLARGLPEGTLARAAFRPALLERAVTGAITDEQWRARVADDLAGACGSARAATAMVAEWTAGTGRVDPAMLALLAAVRRRGAAVVLVSNATTRLESYLQAVGVAGAFDAVLNTARLGAAKPDPRVYAAAAELAGADPRRCLFVDDTAGHVAAAEAAGMTGVHYDGAAGLRAVLGGVR
;
A
#
# COMPACT_ATOMS: atom_id res chain seq x y z
N MET A 1 58.71 45.13 10.17
CA MET A 1 57.25 45.21 10.02
C MET A 1 56.87 44.28 8.88
N ASP A 2 56.27 43.09 8.98
CA ASP A 2 55.71 42.22 10.04
C ASP A 2 55.62 40.80 9.43
N ALA A 3 56.07 39.73 10.10
CA ALA A 3 55.26 38.73 10.84
C ALA A 3 53.95 38.29 10.13
N TRP A 4 53.91 37.11 9.50
CA TRP A 4 53.35 35.85 10.02
C TRP A 4 51.87 35.86 10.46
N GLY A 5 51.04 35.06 9.77
CA GLY A 5 49.70 34.67 10.19
C GLY A 5 49.04 33.68 9.23
N ARG A 6 49.35 32.38 9.37
CA ARG A 6 48.61 31.27 8.73
C ARG A 6 47.26 31.05 9.43
N ALA A 7 46.18 30.80 8.67
CA ALA A 7 45.08 29.94 9.15
C ALA A 7 44.19 29.40 8.01
N ASN A 8 44.32 28.08 7.79
CA ASN A 8 43.28 27.10 7.45
C ASN A 8 42.31 27.32 6.28
N SER A 9 42.72 26.75 5.14
CA SER A 9 41.85 26.02 4.22
C SER A 9 41.31 24.73 4.85
N ARG A 10 40.12 24.77 5.47
CA ARG A 10 39.31 23.57 5.77
C ARG A 10 37.82 23.90 5.74
N GLY A 11 37.09 23.21 4.87
CA GLY A 11 35.70 22.87 5.11
C GLY A 11 34.64 23.74 4.44
N ALA A 12 34.75 23.98 3.13
CA ALA A 12 33.53 24.05 2.33
C ALA A 12 32.95 22.63 2.25
N ARG A 13 32.25 22.19 3.30
CA ARG A 13 31.33 21.06 3.20
C ARG A 13 29.96 21.64 2.86
N ASP A 14 29.42 21.10 1.78
CA ASP A 14 28.18 21.42 1.13
C ASP A 14 27.04 21.79 2.10
N ALA A 15 26.51 23.00 1.93
CA ALA A 15 25.20 23.38 2.41
C ALA A 15 24.06 22.80 1.54
N ARG A 16 24.26 21.62 0.93
CA ARG A 16 23.31 20.94 0.05
C ARG A 16 22.60 19.73 0.66
N ASP A 17 22.99 19.29 1.86
CA ASP A 17 22.43 18.09 2.51
C ASP A 17 21.24 18.32 3.46
N THR A 18 20.80 19.57 3.68
CA THR A 18 19.74 19.86 4.69
C THR A 18 18.39 20.24 4.09
N ALA A 19 18.19 20.10 2.77
CA ALA A 19 17.01 20.67 2.10
C ALA A 19 15.81 19.72 1.96
N ASP A 20 15.97 18.40 2.09
CA ASP A 20 14.88 17.44 1.80
C ASP A 20 14.19 16.86 3.03
N GLY A 21 14.71 17.11 4.24
CA GLY A 21 14.16 16.57 5.47
C GLY A 21 14.16 15.04 5.54
N PHE A 22 14.92 14.32 4.71
CA PHE A 22 15.06 12.86 4.64
C PHE A 22 16.52 12.39 4.60
N GLY A 23 17.50 13.23 4.98
CA GLY A 23 18.93 12.87 5.00
C GLY A 23 19.30 11.69 5.92
N ASP A 24 18.38 11.21 6.76
CA ASP A 24 18.52 9.96 7.50
C ASP A 24 18.45 8.71 6.62
N LEU A 25 17.94 8.81 5.39
CA LEU A 25 17.77 7.68 4.49
C LEU A 25 19.01 7.39 3.62
N ASP A 26 20.12 8.12 3.78
CA ASP A 26 21.31 7.93 2.95
C ASP A 26 21.94 6.55 3.18
N GLY A 27 22.27 5.84 2.10
CA GLY A 27 22.84 4.49 2.17
C GLY A 27 21.83 3.40 2.51
N LEU A 28 20.62 3.44 1.93
CA LEU A 28 19.58 2.44 2.13
C LEU A 28 20.14 1.00 2.05
N ALA A 29 19.79 0.19 3.05
CA ALA A 29 20.13 -1.23 3.07
C ALA A 29 19.29 -2.07 2.10
N TYR A 30 18.36 -1.46 1.37
CA TYR A 30 17.40 -2.11 0.50
C TYR A 30 17.50 -1.56 -0.91
N ASP A 31 17.38 -2.44 -1.89
CA ASP A 31 17.32 -2.08 -3.31
C ASP A 31 15.86 -1.88 -3.76
N ALA A 32 14.90 -2.37 -2.96
CA ALA A 32 13.47 -2.19 -3.21
C ALA A 32 12.64 -2.07 -1.93
N VAL A 33 11.59 -1.25 -1.98
CA VAL A 33 10.50 -1.19 -1.01
C VAL A 33 9.21 -1.66 -1.69
N LEU A 34 8.68 -2.78 -1.21
CA LEU A 34 7.45 -3.41 -1.65
C LEU A 34 6.38 -3.08 -0.62
N CYS A 35 5.36 -2.31 -0.98
CA CYS A 35 4.39 -1.79 -0.01
C CYS A 35 2.95 -2.13 -0.36
N ASP A 36 2.15 -2.44 0.66
CA ASP A 36 0.71 -2.57 0.52
C ASP A 36 0.03 -1.23 0.22
N PHE A 37 -1.25 -1.30 -0.17
CA PHE A 37 -2.05 -0.12 -0.50
C PHE A 37 -3.00 0.29 0.63
N ASP A 38 -4.07 -0.46 0.84
CA ASP A 38 -5.06 -0.17 1.88
C ASP A 38 -4.44 -0.41 3.27
N GLY A 39 -4.62 0.52 4.21
CA GLY A 39 -3.97 0.48 5.53
C GLY A 39 -2.56 1.06 5.56
N VAL A 40 -1.88 1.20 4.41
CA VAL A 40 -0.49 1.70 4.32
C VAL A 40 -0.41 3.05 3.60
N VAL A 41 -0.71 3.08 2.30
CA VAL A 41 -0.71 4.30 1.47
C VAL A 41 -2.09 4.94 1.44
N HIS A 42 -3.13 4.12 1.52
CA HIS A 42 -4.52 4.51 1.37
C HIS A 42 -5.31 4.11 2.62
N LEU A 43 -6.04 5.07 3.19
CA LEU A 43 -6.68 4.94 4.50
C LEU A 43 -8.18 5.15 4.36
N TRP A 44 -8.93 4.19 4.89
CA TRP A 44 -10.38 4.28 4.96
C TRP A 44 -10.82 4.86 6.32
N PRO A 45 -11.92 5.63 6.37
CA PRO A 45 -12.55 5.93 7.64
C PRO A 45 -12.92 4.62 8.34
N PRO A 46 -12.58 4.44 9.63
CA PRO A 46 -12.74 3.17 10.33
C PRO A 46 -14.21 2.72 10.40
N ASP A 47 -15.15 3.66 10.31
CA ASP A 47 -16.58 3.46 10.40
C ASP A 47 -17.29 3.49 9.04
N ALA A 48 -16.60 3.66 7.91
CA ALA A 48 -17.23 3.92 6.61
C ALA A 48 -18.34 2.91 6.24
N MET A 49 -18.10 1.61 6.45
CA MET A 49 -19.06 0.56 6.15
C MET A 49 -20.17 0.46 7.20
N SER A 50 -19.84 0.59 8.49
CA SER A 50 -20.83 0.56 9.58
C SER A 50 -21.77 1.77 9.53
N SER A 51 -21.26 2.95 9.22
CA SER A 51 -22.05 4.17 9.03
C SER A 51 -23.03 4.02 7.86
N LEU A 52 -22.62 3.35 6.78
CA LEU A 52 -23.52 3.03 5.67
C LEU A 52 -24.57 1.96 6.04
N ASP A 53 -24.20 0.93 6.81
CA ASP A 53 -25.15 -0.05 7.35
C ASP A 53 -26.25 0.67 8.18
N LEU A 54 -25.84 1.52 9.14
CA LEU A 54 -26.73 2.26 10.03
C LEU A 54 -27.64 3.23 9.26
N ALA A 55 -27.10 3.95 8.28
CA ALA A 55 -27.88 4.85 7.41
C ALA A 55 -28.98 4.13 6.62
N ARG A 56 -28.85 2.81 6.43
CA ARG A 56 -29.83 1.95 5.76
C ARG A 56 -30.69 1.15 6.73
N GLY A 57 -30.55 1.37 8.04
CA GLY A 57 -31.28 0.64 9.08
C GLY A 57 -30.85 -0.82 9.20
N LEU A 58 -29.63 -1.16 8.77
CA LEU A 58 -29.09 -2.52 8.82
C LEU A 58 -28.24 -2.72 10.08
N PRO A 59 -28.13 -3.97 10.58
CA PRO A 59 -27.14 -4.30 11.60
C PRO A 59 -25.72 -3.98 11.13
N GLU A 60 -24.87 -3.49 12.02
CA GLU A 60 -23.47 -3.21 11.69
C GLU A 60 -22.71 -4.45 11.17
N GLY A 61 -21.79 -4.20 10.23
CA GLY A 61 -21.00 -5.20 9.55
C GLY A 61 -21.78 -6.00 8.50
N THR A 62 -23.00 -5.59 8.15
CA THR A 62 -23.80 -6.28 7.11
C THR A 62 -23.10 -6.18 5.76
N LEU A 63 -22.69 -4.97 5.36
CA LEU A 63 -21.90 -4.77 4.15
C LEU A 63 -20.55 -5.49 4.20
N ALA A 64 -19.84 -5.41 5.33
CA ALA A 64 -18.51 -6.02 5.49
C ALA A 64 -18.57 -7.54 5.36
N ARG A 65 -19.55 -8.20 5.98
CA ARG A 65 -19.74 -9.65 5.86
C ARG A 65 -20.04 -10.09 4.43
N ALA A 66 -20.78 -9.29 3.66
CA ALA A 66 -21.05 -9.59 2.25
C ALA A 66 -19.81 -9.37 1.37
N ALA A 67 -19.15 -8.23 1.52
CA ALA A 67 -17.97 -7.83 0.75
C ALA A 67 -16.75 -8.75 0.95
N PHE A 68 -16.45 -9.07 2.22
CA PHE A 68 -15.25 -9.81 2.62
C PHE A 68 -15.51 -11.29 2.89
N ARG A 69 -16.62 -11.84 2.39
CA ARG A 69 -16.89 -13.28 2.48
C ARG A 69 -15.75 -14.04 1.80
N PRO A 70 -15.01 -14.94 2.49
CA PRO A 70 -13.75 -15.48 1.98
C PRO A 70 -13.82 -16.08 0.57
N ALA A 71 -14.79 -16.97 0.32
CA ALA A 71 -14.96 -17.62 -0.98
C ALA A 71 -15.29 -16.67 -2.15
N LEU A 72 -15.83 -15.49 -1.85
CA LEU A 72 -16.10 -14.46 -2.85
C LEU A 72 -14.87 -13.55 -3.02
N LEU A 73 -14.30 -13.10 -1.90
CA LEU A 73 -13.15 -12.22 -1.89
C LEU A 73 -11.96 -12.86 -2.59
N GLU A 74 -11.64 -14.13 -2.29
CA GLU A 74 -10.55 -14.88 -2.92
C GLU A 74 -10.65 -14.86 -4.44
N ARG A 75 -11.85 -15.09 -4.99
CA ARG A 75 -12.08 -15.06 -6.44
C ARG A 75 -11.84 -13.67 -7.04
N ALA A 76 -12.19 -12.62 -6.31
CA ALA A 76 -12.01 -11.25 -6.78
C ALA A 76 -10.53 -10.85 -6.76
N VAL A 77 -9.81 -11.13 -5.66
CA VAL A 77 -8.40 -10.74 -5.48
C VAL A 77 -7.42 -11.63 -6.25
N THR A 78 -7.88 -12.76 -6.77
CA THR A 78 -7.12 -13.62 -7.70
C THR A 78 -7.57 -13.48 -9.15
N GLY A 79 -8.50 -12.56 -9.44
CA GLY A 79 -8.94 -12.27 -10.82
C GLY A 79 -9.82 -13.35 -11.47
N ALA A 80 -10.28 -14.34 -10.70
CA ALA A 80 -11.25 -15.32 -11.17
C ALA A 80 -12.65 -14.72 -11.44
N ILE A 81 -12.91 -13.52 -10.91
CA ILE A 81 -14.03 -12.64 -11.28
C ILE A 81 -13.54 -11.19 -11.36
N THR A 82 -14.22 -10.38 -12.18
CA THR A 82 -13.95 -8.94 -12.22
C THR A 82 -14.51 -8.24 -10.99
N ASP A 83 -14.04 -7.01 -10.76
CA ASP A 83 -14.57 -6.11 -9.74
C ASP A 83 -16.09 -5.83 -9.90
N GLU A 84 -16.58 -5.69 -11.13
CA GLU A 84 -18.02 -5.54 -11.43
C GLU A 84 -18.81 -6.78 -11.01
N GLN A 85 -18.30 -7.97 -11.33
CA GLN A 85 -18.92 -9.24 -10.96
C GLN A 85 -18.90 -9.44 -9.44
N TRP A 86 -17.81 -9.07 -8.77
CA TRP A 86 -17.70 -9.08 -7.32
C TRP A 86 -18.75 -8.16 -6.69
N ARG A 87 -18.82 -6.89 -7.10
CA ARG A 87 -19.83 -5.94 -6.61
C ARG A 87 -21.26 -6.41 -6.85
N ALA A 88 -21.56 -6.97 -8.02
CA ALA A 88 -22.87 -7.52 -8.32
C ALA A 88 -23.22 -8.65 -7.33
N ARG A 89 -22.28 -9.54 -7.03
CA ARG A 89 -22.50 -10.61 -6.07
C ARG A 89 -22.65 -10.10 -4.63
N VAL A 90 -21.92 -9.06 -4.24
CA VAL A 90 -22.11 -8.40 -2.94
C VAL A 90 -23.52 -7.82 -2.85
N ALA A 91 -24.01 -7.18 -3.91
CA ALA A 91 -25.38 -6.66 -3.96
C ALA A 91 -26.43 -7.78 -3.87
N ASP A 92 -26.21 -8.91 -4.55
CA ASP A 92 -27.10 -10.08 -4.46
C ASP A 92 -27.18 -10.61 -3.03
N ASP A 93 -26.04 -10.75 -2.34
CA ASP A 93 -25.98 -11.22 -0.95
C ASP A 93 -26.68 -10.22 0.02
N LEU A 94 -26.73 -8.93 -0.33
CA LEU A 94 -27.39 -7.87 0.45
C LEU A 94 -28.87 -7.67 0.14
N ALA A 95 -29.38 -8.19 -0.99
CA ALA A 95 -30.72 -7.88 -1.49
C ALA A 95 -31.83 -8.17 -0.47
N GLY A 96 -31.72 -9.26 0.29
CA GLY A 96 -32.68 -9.60 1.35
C GLY A 96 -32.65 -8.61 2.51
N ALA A 97 -31.46 -8.19 2.96
CA ALA A 97 -31.29 -7.23 4.04
C ALA A 97 -31.76 -5.83 3.63
N CYS A 98 -31.46 -5.41 2.39
CA CYS A 98 -31.88 -4.12 1.85
C CYS A 98 -33.35 -4.08 1.38
N GLY A 99 -34.08 -5.20 1.46
CA GLY A 99 -35.48 -5.32 1.02
C GLY A 99 -35.71 -5.30 -0.50
N SER A 100 -34.68 -5.05 -1.30
CA SER A 100 -34.74 -5.19 -2.76
C SER A 100 -33.35 -5.22 -3.39
N ALA A 101 -33.23 -5.86 -4.56
CA ALA A 101 -32.00 -5.84 -5.36
C ALA A 101 -31.57 -4.41 -5.73
N ARG A 102 -32.52 -3.53 -6.09
CA ARG A 102 -32.21 -2.13 -6.43
C ARG A 102 -31.58 -1.38 -5.25
N ALA A 103 -32.10 -1.57 -4.04
CA ALA A 103 -31.55 -0.92 -2.85
C ALA A 103 -30.14 -1.44 -2.53
N ALA A 104 -29.91 -2.75 -2.66
CA ALA A 104 -28.58 -3.33 -2.46
C ALA A 104 -27.56 -2.84 -3.51
N THR A 105 -27.92 -2.79 -4.79
CA THR A 105 -27.07 -2.23 -5.84
C THR A 105 -26.71 -0.77 -5.57
N ALA A 106 -27.69 0.04 -5.12
CA ALA A 106 -27.44 1.43 -4.77
C ALA A 106 -26.49 1.56 -3.57
N MET A 107 -26.64 0.71 -2.56
CA MET A 107 -25.74 0.68 -1.39
C MET A 107 -24.30 0.31 -1.79
N VAL A 108 -24.12 -0.72 -2.62
CA VAL A 108 -22.79 -1.12 -3.11
C VAL A 108 -22.19 -0.02 -4.00
N ALA A 109 -22.98 0.65 -4.83
CA ALA A 109 -22.52 1.77 -5.65
C ALA A 109 -22.06 2.95 -4.78
N GLU A 110 -22.82 3.30 -3.74
CA GLU A 110 -22.46 4.36 -2.79
C GLU A 110 -21.15 4.03 -2.06
N TRP A 111 -21.03 2.81 -1.52
CA TRP A 111 -19.81 2.35 -0.86
C TRP A 111 -18.60 2.42 -1.79
N THR A 112 -18.73 1.94 -3.02
CA THR A 112 -17.61 1.84 -3.96
C THR A 112 -17.26 3.15 -4.67
N ALA A 113 -18.14 4.16 -4.59
CA ALA A 113 -17.88 5.53 -5.01
C ALA A 113 -17.07 6.33 -3.96
N GLY A 114 -17.07 5.89 -2.70
CA GLY A 114 -16.21 6.46 -1.68
C GLY A 114 -14.74 6.34 -2.09
N THR A 115 -14.03 7.46 -2.06
CA THR A 115 -12.58 7.50 -2.17
C THR A 115 -12.03 7.70 -0.78
N GLY A 116 -11.25 6.75 -0.28
CA GLY A 116 -10.53 6.92 0.98
C GLY A 116 -9.51 8.07 0.90
N ARG A 117 -8.68 8.20 1.92
CA ARG A 117 -7.63 9.23 2.00
C ARG A 117 -6.28 8.62 1.67
N VAL A 118 -5.59 9.18 0.70
CA VAL A 118 -4.16 8.89 0.50
C VAL A 118 -3.34 9.58 1.58
N ASP A 119 -2.39 8.88 2.19
CA ASP A 119 -1.52 9.45 3.21
C ASP A 119 -0.33 10.21 2.59
N PRO A 120 -0.30 11.56 2.66
CA PRO A 120 0.78 12.35 2.07
C PRO A 120 2.14 12.09 2.72
N ALA A 121 2.18 11.73 4.00
CA ALA A 121 3.44 11.42 4.68
C ALA A 121 4.08 10.15 4.11
N MET A 122 3.27 9.10 3.89
CA MET A 122 3.72 7.87 3.24
C MET A 122 4.16 8.13 1.79
N LEU A 123 3.42 8.92 1.01
CA LEU A 123 3.85 9.29 -0.35
C LEU A 123 5.19 10.05 -0.38
N ALA A 124 5.39 10.99 0.54
CA ALA A 124 6.64 11.73 0.64
C ALA A 124 7.83 10.80 0.97
N LEU A 125 7.60 9.81 1.85
CA LEU A 125 8.59 8.80 2.20
C LEU A 125 8.93 7.90 1.02
N LEU A 126 7.94 7.38 0.29
CA LEU A 126 8.16 6.59 -0.93
C LEU A 126 8.94 7.37 -2.00
N ALA A 127 8.60 8.65 -2.19
CA ALA A 127 9.35 9.52 -3.09
C ALA A 127 10.81 9.71 -2.64
N ALA A 128 11.07 9.79 -1.33
CA ALA A 128 12.42 9.89 -0.78
C ALA A 128 13.24 8.61 -0.95
N VAL A 129 12.60 7.43 -0.83
CA VAL A 129 13.20 6.12 -1.15
C VAL A 129 13.61 6.06 -2.62
N ARG A 130 12.71 6.44 -3.54
CA ARG A 130 13.00 6.44 -4.99
C ARG A 130 14.15 7.37 -5.37
N ARG A 131 14.22 8.57 -4.79
CA ARG A 131 15.34 9.51 -5.03
C ARG A 131 16.70 8.94 -4.63
N ARG A 132 16.72 7.92 -3.76
CA ARG A 132 17.93 7.24 -3.28
C ARG A 132 18.26 5.96 -4.07
N GLY A 133 17.53 5.70 -5.14
CA GLY A 133 17.81 4.62 -6.09
C GLY A 133 17.16 3.28 -5.78
N ALA A 134 16.38 3.19 -4.70
CA ALA A 134 15.58 1.99 -4.42
C ALA A 134 14.26 2.02 -5.19
N ALA A 135 13.89 0.89 -5.80
CA ALA A 135 12.61 0.74 -6.48
C ALA A 135 11.45 0.74 -5.48
N VAL A 136 10.31 1.31 -5.87
CA VAL A 136 9.08 1.25 -5.07
C VAL A 136 8.01 0.50 -5.85
N VAL A 137 7.53 -0.61 -5.30
CA VAL A 137 6.48 -1.43 -5.92
C VAL A 137 5.26 -1.48 -5.00
N LEU A 138 4.08 -1.24 -5.57
CA LEU A 138 2.81 -1.49 -4.88
C LEU A 138 2.46 -2.98 -4.97
N VAL A 139 2.09 -3.60 -3.86
CA VAL A 139 1.71 -5.02 -3.77
C VAL A 139 0.37 -5.16 -3.04
N SER A 140 -0.73 -5.29 -3.79
CA SER A 140 -2.07 -5.21 -3.20
C SER A 140 -2.96 -6.41 -3.56
N ASN A 141 -3.59 -6.97 -2.52
CA ASN A 141 -4.71 -7.90 -2.66
C ASN A 141 -5.94 -7.13 -3.13
N ALA A 142 -6.05 -6.88 -4.44
CA ALA A 142 -7.06 -5.99 -5.00
C ALA A 142 -7.86 -6.65 -6.12
N THR A 143 -8.98 -6.03 -6.49
CA THR A 143 -9.79 -6.45 -7.63
C THR A 143 -9.21 -5.92 -8.96
N THR A 144 -9.84 -6.25 -10.08
CA THR A 144 -9.48 -5.74 -11.41
C THR A 144 -9.64 -4.22 -11.59
N ARG A 145 -10.10 -3.50 -10.56
CA ARG A 145 -10.28 -2.04 -10.57
C ARG A 145 -9.06 -1.27 -10.07
N LEU A 146 -8.06 -1.92 -9.45
CA LEU A 146 -6.96 -1.22 -8.79
C LEU A 146 -6.30 -0.16 -9.68
N GLU A 147 -5.94 -0.50 -10.91
CA GLU A 147 -5.17 0.41 -11.76
C GLU A 147 -5.97 1.68 -12.12
N SER A 148 -7.26 1.56 -12.43
CA SER A 148 -8.11 2.72 -12.69
C SER A 148 -8.40 3.52 -11.42
N TYR A 149 -8.48 2.87 -10.26
CA TYR A 149 -8.58 3.55 -8.97
C TYR A 149 -7.35 4.40 -8.67
N LEU A 150 -6.13 3.86 -8.85
CA LEU A 150 -4.88 4.59 -8.65
C LEU A 150 -4.77 5.84 -9.54
N GLN A 151 -5.29 5.77 -10.77
CA GLN A 151 -5.39 6.93 -11.67
C GLN A 151 -6.38 7.96 -11.14
N ALA A 152 -7.57 7.52 -10.70
CA ALA A 152 -8.62 8.40 -10.19
C ALA A 152 -8.19 9.17 -8.93
N VAL A 153 -7.44 8.53 -8.03
CA VAL A 153 -6.90 9.16 -6.82
C VAL A 153 -5.53 9.84 -7.02
N GLY A 154 -4.97 9.80 -8.24
CA GLY A 154 -3.78 10.56 -8.62
C GLY A 154 -2.45 10.02 -8.07
N VAL A 155 -2.37 8.74 -7.71
CA VAL A 155 -1.17 8.14 -7.09
C VAL A 155 -0.47 7.09 -7.95
N ALA A 156 -0.96 6.82 -9.15
CA ALA A 156 -0.35 5.83 -10.04
C ALA A 156 1.15 6.07 -10.31
N GLY A 157 1.59 7.34 -10.36
CA GLY A 157 3.00 7.71 -10.56
C GLY A 157 3.89 7.64 -9.30
N ALA A 158 3.33 7.30 -8.14
CA ALA A 158 4.10 7.17 -6.90
C ALA A 158 4.98 5.91 -6.87
N PHE A 159 4.63 4.89 -7.65
CA PHE A 159 5.28 3.59 -7.71
C PHE A 159 6.00 3.40 -9.05
N ASP A 160 7.11 2.67 -9.05
CA ASP A 160 7.81 2.26 -10.27
C ASP A 160 7.11 1.08 -10.95
N ALA A 161 6.40 0.24 -10.16
CA ALA A 161 5.54 -0.83 -10.65
C ALA A 161 4.35 -1.10 -9.71
N VAL A 162 3.32 -1.76 -10.24
CA VAL A 162 2.14 -2.21 -9.48
C VAL A 162 1.94 -3.70 -9.69
N LEU A 163 2.01 -4.47 -8.61
CA LEU A 163 1.57 -5.85 -8.53
C LEU A 163 0.13 -5.88 -8.01
N ASN A 164 -0.80 -6.01 -8.95
CA ASN A 164 -2.20 -6.32 -8.66
C ASN A 164 -2.38 -7.85 -8.65
N THR A 165 -2.77 -8.42 -7.52
CA THR A 165 -2.95 -9.87 -7.36
C THR A 165 -4.02 -10.45 -8.28
N ALA A 166 -5.03 -9.66 -8.66
CA ALA A 166 -6.03 -10.08 -9.63
C ALA A 166 -5.44 -10.28 -11.04
N ARG A 167 -4.30 -9.66 -11.35
CA ARG A 167 -3.58 -9.91 -12.62
C ARG A 167 -2.65 -11.11 -12.51
N LEU A 168 -2.13 -11.37 -11.31
CA LEU A 168 -1.20 -12.46 -11.04
C LEU A 168 -1.91 -13.83 -10.94
N GLY A 169 -3.15 -13.87 -10.45
CA GLY A 169 -3.85 -15.14 -10.15
C GLY A 169 -3.43 -15.76 -8.81
N ALA A 170 -2.82 -14.98 -7.93
CA ALA A 170 -2.37 -15.35 -6.59
C ALA A 170 -2.45 -14.13 -5.68
N ALA A 171 -2.84 -14.32 -4.42
CA ALA A 171 -2.99 -13.25 -3.43
C ALA A 171 -2.15 -13.52 -2.19
N LYS A 172 -1.71 -12.46 -1.49
CA LYS A 172 -0.99 -12.59 -0.22
C LYS A 172 -1.85 -13.42 0.74
N PRO A 173 -1.28 -14.37 1.51
CA PRO A 173 0.16 -14.63 1.73
C PRO A 173 0.81 -15.68 0.81
N ASP A 174 0.29 -15.92 -0.41
CA ASP A 174 0.91 -16.90 -1.34
C ASP A 174 2.36 -16.50 -1.69
N PRO A 175 3.35 -17.42 -1.59
CA PRO A 175 4.76 -17.13 -1.87
C PRO A 175 5.02 -16.57 -3.27
N ARG A 176 4.16 -16.89 -4.25
CA ARG A 176 4.25 -16.38 -5.63
C ARG A 176 4.14 -14.87 -5.70
N VAL A 177 3.41 -14.24 -4.77
CA VAL A 177 3.24 -12.79 -4.74
C VAL A 177 4.55 -12.09 -4.42
N TYR A 178 5.28 -12.58 -3.42
CA TYR A 178 6.55 -11.99 -2.98
C TYR A 178 7.65 -12.19 -4.04
N ALA A 179 7.71 -13.38 -4.65
CA ALA A 179 8.64 -13.64 -5.74
C ALA A 179 8.39 -12.70 -6.94
N ALA A 180 7.13 -12.56 -7.36
CA ALA A 180 6.75 -11.66 -8.45
C ALA A 180 6.99 -10.18 -8.11
N ALA A 181 6.81 -9.77 -6.86
CA ALA A 181 7.09 -8.40 -6.42
C ALA A 181 8.58 -8.07 -6.49
N ALA A 182 9.45 -8.99 -6.05
CA ALA A 182 10.90 -8.83 -6.14
C ALA A 182 11.37 -8.81 -7.61
N GLU A 183 10.80 -9.66 -8.46
CA GLU A 183 11.07 -9.68 -9.90
C GLU A 183 10.69 -8.36 -10.57
N LEU A 184 9.49 -7.83 -10.28
CA LEU A 184 9.05 -6.53 -10.79
C LEU A 184 9.95 -5.37 -10.31
N ALA A 185 10.48 -5.47 -9.11
CA ALA A 185 11.43 -4.50 -8.57
C ALA A 185 12.85 -4.63 -9.17
N GLY A 186 13.15 -5.76 -9.83
CA GLY A 186 14.51 -6.08 -10.29
C GLY A 186 15.51 -6.28 -9.14
N ALA A 187 15.05 -6.72 -7.97
CA ALA A 187 15.85 -6.83 -6.75
C ALA A 187 15.93 -8.27 -6.22
N ASP A 188 17.04 -8.59 -5.53
CA ASP A 188 17.14 -9.83 -4.74
C ASP A 188 16.14 -9.77 -3.57
N PRO A 189 15.34 -10.80 -3.28
CA PRO A 189 14.42 -10.80 -2.14
C PRO A 189 15.07 -10.38 -0.82
N ARG A 190 16.35 -10.74 -0.59
CA ARG A 190 17.12 -10.37 0.62
C ARG A 190 17.48 -8.89 0.71
N ARG A 191 17.26 -8.15 -0.38
CA ARG A 191 17.44 -6.70 -0.51
C ARG A 191 16.09 -5.98 -0.65
N CYS A 192 14.98 -6.68 -0.47
CA CYS A 192 13.63 -6.11 -0.46
C CYS A 192 13.17 -5.87 0.99
N LEU A 193 12.60 -4.69 1.22
CA LEU A 193 11.78 -4.38 2.38
C LEU A 193 10.31 -4.53 2.01
N PHE A 194 9.58 -5.41 2.69
CA PHE A 194 8.13 -5.57 2.52
C PHE A 194 7.37 -4.89 3.66
N VAL A 195 6.41 -4.02 3.32
CA VAL A 195 5.66 -3.19 4.26
C VAL A 195 4.17 -3.46 4.10
N ASP A 196 3.52 -3.93 5.16
CA ASP A 196 2.11 -4.32 5.15
C ASP A 196 1.50 -4.17 6.54
N ASP A 197 0.21 -3.84 6.64
CA ASP A 197 -0.50 -3.67 7.91
C ASP A 197 -1.01 -5.00 8.50
N THR A 198 -0.87 -6.10 7.74
CA THR A 198 -1.29 -7.44 8.13
C THR A 198 -0.09 -8.30 8.50
N ALA A 199 0.06 -8.62 9.78
CA ALA A 199 1.18 -9.41 10.31
C ALA A 199 1.41 -10.77 9.59
N GLY A 200 0.33 -11.41 9.12
CA GLY A 200 0.43 -12.65 8.35
C GLY A 200 1.09 -12.48 6.98
N HIS A 201 0.89 -11.32 6.32
CA HIS A 201 1.58 -11.01 5.07
C HIS A 201 3.05 -10.70 5.30
N VAL A 202 3.38 -10.03 6.41
CA VAL A 202 4.76 -9.74 6.83
C VAL A 202 5.53 -11.04 7.07
N ALA A 203 4.97 -11.96 7.87
CA ALA A 203 5.59 -13.25 8.15
C ALA A 203 5.83 -14.09 6.87
N ALA A 204 4.92 -14.02 5.90
CA ALA A 204 5.10 -14.71 4.62
C ALA A 204 6.16 -14.05 3.72
N ALA A 205 6.34 -12.73 3.79
CA ALA A 205 7.46 -12.04 3.13
C ALA A 205 8.81 -12.45 3.73
N GLU A 206 8.90 -12.53 5.06
CA GLU A 206 10.08 -13.01 5.77
C GLU A 206 10.41 -14.45 5.40
N ALA A 207 9.40 -15.33 5.30
CA ALA A 207 9.56 -16.69 4.81
C ALA A 207 10.05 -16.76 3.35
N ALA A 208 9.77 -15.73 2.55
CA ALA A 208 10.29 -15.57 1.19
C ALA A 208 11.71 -14.93 1.14
N GLY A 209 12.32 -14.66 2.30
CA GLY A 209 13.68 -14.14 2.42
C GLY A 209 13.79 -12.61 2.41
N MET A 210 12.67 -11.89 2.53
CA MET A 210 12.64 -10.43 2.61
C MET A 210 12.79 -9.93 4.04
N THR A 211 13.10 -8.64 4.22
CA THR A 211 12.84 -7.98 5.50
C THR A 211 11.38 -7.56 5.57
N GLY A 212 10.64 -8.03 6.57
CA GLY A 212 9.26 -7.64 6.81
C GLY A 212 9.13 -6.49 7.81
N VAL A 213 8.21 -5.56 7.55
CA VAL A 213 7.79 -4.50 8.48
C VAL A 213 6.28 -4.51 8.60
N HIS A 214 5.80 -4.73 9.82
CA HIS A 214 4.40 -4.47 10.14
C HIS A 214 4.19 -2.95 10.24
N TYR A 215 3.34 -2.42 9.37
CA TYR A 215 3.16 -0.99 9.25
C TYR A 215 2.25 -0.43 10.35
N ASP A 216 2.76 0.55 11.09
CA ASP A 216 2.02 1.31 12.11
C ASP A 216 2.02 2.83 11.85
N GLY A 217 2.70 3.26 10.77
CA GLY A 217 2.75 4.65 10.33
C GLY A 217 4.07 5.05 9.66
N ALA A 218 4.03 6.15 8.91
CA ALA A 218 5.19 6.63 8.14
C ALA A 218 6.41 6.96 9.02
N ALA A 219 6.21 7.41 10.25
CA ALA A 219 7.31 7.71 11.18
C ALA A 219 8.06 6.43 11.62
N GLY A 220 7.33 5.35 11.92
CA GLY A 220 7.91 4.05 12.26
C GLY A 220 8.69 3.47 11.08
N LEU A 221 8.09 3.46 9.89
CA LEU A 221 8.75 3.00 8.68
C LEU A 221 10.01 3.82 8.35
N ARG A 222 9.96 5.14 8.52
CA ARG A 222 11.12 6.01 8.30
C ARG A 222 12.29 5.65 9.22
N ALA A 223 12.02 5.36 10.49
CA ALA A 223 13.06 4.94 11.43
C ALA A 223 13.73 3.63 11.00
N VAL A 224 12.96 2.68 10.44
CA VAL A 224 13.52 1.44 9.86
C VAL A 224 14.37 1.73 8.63
N LEU A 225 13.92 2.61 7.74
CA LEU A 225 14.63 2.95 6.52
C LEU A 225 15.94 3.73 6.77
N GLY A 226 15.97 4.60 7.77
CA GLY A 226 17.18 5.34 8.16
C GLY A 226 18.09 4.62 9.14
N GLY A 227 17.68 3.44 9.60
CA GLY A 227 18.31 2.66 10.67
C GLY A 227 19.06 1.44 10.19
N VAL A 228 20.05 1.61 9.30
CA VAL A 228 21.13 0.63 9.11
C VAL A 228 22.44 1.42 8.99
N ARG A 229 23.19 1.52 10.08
CA ARG A 229 24.60 1.97 10.10
C ARG A 229 25.46 0.85 10.64
#